data_AF-A0AAJ2LNK4-F1
#
_entry.id   AF-A0AAJ2LNK4-F1
#
_cell.length_a   1.000
_cell.length_b   1.000
_cell.length_c   1.000
_cell.angle_alpha   90.00
_cell.angle_beta   90.00
_cell.angle_gamma   90.00
#
_symmetry.space_group_name_H-M   'P 1'
#
loop_
_entity.id
_entity.type
_entity.pdbx_description
1 polymer ?
#
loop_
_entity_poly.entity_id
_entity_poly.type
_entity_poly.pdbx_seq_one_letter_code
_entity_poly.pdbx_strand_id
1 'polypeptide(L)' 'IAPKQAMQLVSNIHIIPANPRIAAALKRVKQGDLVQLNGDLVEVDDHGWKWTSSLSRNDVGDGACELLRVQSIQWVK' A
#
# COMPACT_ATOMS: atom_id res chain seq x y z
N ILE A 1 -22.31 5.35 5.00
CA ILE A 1 -21.42 4.32 4.39
C ILE A 1 -21.69 3.03 5.15
N ALA A 2 -21.98 1.91 4.49
CA ALA A 2 -22.19 0.64 5.21
C ALA A 2 -20.88 0.23 5.93
N PRO A 3 -20.91 -0.37 7.14
CA PRO A 3 -19.70 -0.70 7.90
C PRO A 3 -18.66 -1.50 7.10
N LYS A 4 -19.15 -2.43 6.26
CA LYS A 4 -18.32 -3.24 5.36
C LYS A 4 -17.55 -2.40 4.32
N GLN A 5 -18.15 -1.34 3.80
CA GLN A 5 -17.49 -0.44 2.85
C GLN A 5 -16.45 0.46 3.54
N ALA A 6 -16.68 0.87 4.80
CA ALA A 6 -15.70 1.64 5.55
C ALA A 6 -14.42 0.83 5.82
N MET A 7 -14.55 -0.47 6.09
CA MET A 7 -13.40 -1.36 6.29
C MET A 7 -12.59 -1.57 5.01
N GLN A 8 -13.19 -1.46 3.82
CA GLN A 8 -12.47 -1.49 2.54
C GLN A 8 -11.73 -0.20 2.22
N LEU A 9 -12.09 0.91 2.89
CA LEU A 9 -11.48 2.22 2.71
C LEU A 9 -10.34 2.49 3.68
N VAL A 10 -10.19 1.65 4.71
CA VAL A 10 -9.18 1.78 5.76
C VAL A 10 -8.43 0.46 5.85
N SER A 11 -7.39 0.29 5.02
CA SER A 11 -6.47 -0.84 5.08
C SER A 11 -5.14 -0.42 5.71
N ASN A 12 -4.50 -1.36 6.40
CA ASN A 12 -3.13 -1.20 6.86
C ASN A 12 -2.20 -1.62 5.71
N ILE A 13 -1.60 -0.65 5.03
CA ILE A 13 -0.80 -0.86 3.82
C ILE A 13 0.69 -0.75 4.15
N HIS A 14 1.47 -1.74 3.74
CA HIS A 14 2.94 -1.65 3.71
C HIS A 14 3.39 -1.20 2.31
N ILE A 15 4.30 -0.23 2.24
CA ILE A 15 4.72 0.37 0.97
C ILE A 15 6.15 -0.05 0.61
N ILE A 16 6.32 -0.57 -0.61
CA ILE A 16 7.63 -0.81 -1.23
C ILE A 16 7.83 0.21 -2.36
N PRO A 17 8.84 1.09 -2.32
CA PRO A 17 9.11 1.97 -3.46
C PRO A 17 9.65 1.19 -4.66
N ALA A 18 9.09 1.42 -5.85
CA ALA A 18 9.53 0.74 -7.08
C ALA A 18 10.97 1.10 -7.50
N ASN A 19 11.48 2.27 -7.07
CA ASN A 19 12.84 2.74 -7.35
C ASN A 19 13.28 3.85 -6.36
N PRO A 20 14.57 4.25 -6.35
CA PRO A 20 15.07 5.26 -5.42
C PRO A 20 14.41 6.65 -5.54
N ARG A 21 13.93 7.03 -6.74
CA ARG A 21 13.23 8.32 -6.93
C ARG A 21 11.88 8.33 -6.21
N ILE A 22 11.14 7.23 -6.29
CA ILE A 22 9.87 7.07 -5.55
C ILE A 22 10.13 7.01 -4.04
N ALA A 23 11.18 6.32 -3.60
CA ALA A 23 11.56 6.31 -2.18
C ALA A 23 11.82 7.72 -1.65
N ALA A 24 12.56 8.55 -2.41
CA ALA A 24 12.81 9.94 -2.04
C ALA A 24 11.53 10.79 -2.03
N ALA A 25 10.56 10.51 -2.91
CA ALA A 25 9.28 11.19 -2.93
C ALA A 25 8.40 10.81 -1.73
N LEU A 26 8.28 9.52 -1.41
CA LEU A 26 7.54 9.03 -0.25
C LEU A 26 8.07 9.61 1.06
N LYS A 27 9.40 9.78 1.18
CA LYS A 27 10.03 10.42 2.36
C LYS A 27 9.62 11.89 2.57
N ARG A 28 9.06 12.56 1.56
CA ARG A 28 8.60 13.95 1.68
C ARG A 28 7.17 14.07 2.20
N VAL A 29 6.41 12.97 2.22
CA VAL A 29 5.03 12.96 2.72
C VAL A 29 5.04 13.32 4.20
N LYS A 30 4.17 14.25 4.58
CA LYS A 30 4.00 14.72 5.96
C LYS A 30 2.59 14.42 6.45
N GLN A 31 2.44 14.45 7.78
CA GLN A 31 1.12 14.38 8.38
C GLN A 31 0.26 15.54 7.87
N GLY A 32 -0.95 15.21 7.42
CA GLY A 32 -1.88 16.17 6.82
C GLY A 32 -1.83 16.24 5.29
N ASP A 33 -0.84 15.62 4.64
CA ASP A 33 -0.81 15.55 3.18
C ASP A 33 -1.88 14.59 2.67
N LEU A 34 -2.67 15.03 1.69
CA LEU A 34 -3.51 14.15 0.90
C LEU A 34 -2.72 13.71 -0.34
N VAL A 35 -2.42 12.42 -0.43
CA VAL A 35 -1.63 11.86 -1.55
C VAL A 35 -2.37 10.72 -2.22
N GLN A 36 -2.27 10.67 -3.53
CA GLN A 36 -2.69 9.53 -4.34
C GLN A 36 -1.46 8.69 -4.68
N LEU A 37 -1.50 7.42 -4.30
CA LEU A 37 -0.47 6.43 -4.61
C LEU A 37 -0.99 5.48 -5.69
N ASN A 38 -0.13 5.13 -6.63
CA ASN A 38 -0.43 4.13 -7.65
C ASN A 38 0.71 3.11 -7.71
N GLY A 39 0.35 1.84 -7.86
CA GLY A 39 1.27 0.72 -7.83
C GLY A 39 0.54 -0.61 -7.84
N ASP A 40 1.32 -1.67 -7.61
CA ASP A 40 0.84 -3.06 -7.68
C ASP A 40 0.81 -3.68 -6.28
N LEU A 41 -0.18 -4.54 -6.02
CA LEU A 41 -0.11 -5.43 -4.87
C LEU A 41 0.88 -6.56 -5.18
N VAL A 42 1.83 -6.80 -4.29
CA VAL A 42 2.95 -7.73 -4.54
C VAL A 42 3.18 -8.68 -3.39
N GLU A 43 3.50 -9.93 -3.71
CA GLU A 43 4.12 -10.86 -2.76
C GLU A 43 5.65 -10.73 -2.87
N VAL A 44 6.35 -10.85 -1.73
CA VAL A 44 7.83 -10.89 -1.69
C VAL A 44 8.28 -12.29 -1.34
N ASP A 45 9.17 -12.87 -2.15
CA ASP A 45 9.87 -14.12 -1.89
C ASP A 45 11.38 -13.85 -1.84
N ASP A 46 11.99 -14.06 -0.69
CA ASP A 46 13.43 -13.92 -0.48
C ASP A 46 14.00 -15.16 0.21
N HIS A 47 14.65 -16.03 -0.57
CA HIS A 47 15.38 -17.21 -0.12
C HIS A 47 14.62 -18.08 0.92
N GLY A 48 13.32 -18.30 0.69
CA GLY A 48 12.47 -19.12 1.56
C GLY A 48 11.69 -18.34 2.62
N TRP A 49 11.93 -17.04 2.76
CA TRP A 49 11.04 -16.12 3.47
C TRP A 49 10.03 -15.52 2.49
N LYS A 50 8.76 -15.81 2.72
CA LYS A 50 7.65 -15.22 1.95
C LYS A 50 6.87 -14.24 2.80
N TRP A 51 6.73 -13.02 2.29
CA TRP A 51 5.71 -12.11 2.78
C TRP A 51 4.51 -12.17 1.85
N THR A 52 3.59 -13.07 2.19
CA THR A 52 2.28 -13.17 1.54
C THR A 52 1.42 -12.00 2.00
N SER A 53 1.17 -11.05 1.08
CA SER A 53 0.14 -10.03 1.24
C SER A 53 -1.16 -10.48 0.59
N SER A 54 -2.29 -9.94 1.04
CA SER A 54 -3.51 -10.07 0.23
C SER A 54 -3.31 -9.39 -1.12
N LEU A 55 -3.61 -10.13 -2.20
CA LEU A 55 -3.62 -9.63 -3.58
C LEU A 55 -5.03 -9.14 -4.00
N SER A 56 -5.96 -9.07 -3.06
CA SER A 56 -7.36 -8.71 -3.27
C SER A 56 -7.78 -7.61 -2.30
N ARG A 57 -8.16 -6.44 -2.84
CA ARG A 57 -8.71 -5.30 -2.07
C ARG A 57 -10.00 -5.59 -1.29
N ASN A 58 -10.56 -6.79 -1.44
CA ASN A 58 -11.81 -7.22 -0.81
C ASN A 58 -11.61 -8.18 0.37
N ASP A 59 -10.39 -8.54 0.72
CA ASP A 59 -10.14 -9.50 1.79
C ASP A 59 -10.26 -8.83 3.17
N VAL A 60 -11.09 -9.40 4.03
CA VAL A 60 -11.32 -8.93 5.41
C VAL A 60 -10.96 -10.08 6.36
N GLY A 61 -9.94 -9.90 7.20
CA GLY A 61 -9.48 -10.90 8.18
C GLY A 61 -7.99 -10.81 8.54
N ASP A 62 -7.55 -11.62 9.52
CA ASP A 62 -6.14 -11.75 9.91
C ASP A 62 -5.30 -12.23 8.70
N GLY A 63 -4.31 -11.43 8.29
CA GLY A 63 -3.53 -11.64 7.05
C GLY A 63 -3.79 -10.61 5.94
N ALA A 64 -4.71 -9.66 6.14
CA ALA A 64 -5.04 -8.59 5.20
C ALA A 64 -4.02 -7.43 5.14
N CYS A 65 -2.74 -7.68 5.40
CA CYS A 65 -1.71 -6.68 5.16
C CYS A 65 -1.44 -6.62 3.65
N GLU A 66 -1.82 -5.52 3.02
CA GLU A 66 -1.57 -5.26 1.59
C GLU A 66 -0.13 -4.72 1.43
N LEU A 67 0.69 -5.37 0.62
CA LEU A 67 2.00 -4.87 0.21
C LEU A 67 1.84 -4.13 -1.12
N LEU A 68 1.90 -2.81 -1.09
CA LEU A 68 1.80 -1.97 -2.28
C LEU A 68 3.19 -1.58 -2.78
N ARG A 69 3.60 -2.11 -3.93
CA ARG A 69 4.78 -1.62 -4.65
C ARG A 69 4.42 -0.33 -5.40
N VAL A 70 4.75 0.81 -4.81
CA VAL A 70 4.40 2.14 -5.31
C VAL A 70 5.28 2.51 -6.51
N GLN A 71 4.63 2.80 -7.63
CA GLN A 71 5.26 3.26 -8.86
C GLN A 71 5.16 4.76 -9.04
N SER A 72 4.12 5.40 -8.49
CA SER A 72 3.97 6.86 -8.51
C SER A 72 3.23 7.42 -7.30
N ILE A 73 3.51 8.68 -6.99
CA ILE A 73 2.87 9.46 -5.92
C ILE A 73 2.53 10.85 -6.44
N GLN A 74 1.32 11.32 -6.11
CA GLN A 74 0.84 12.66 -6.44
C GLN A 74 0.20 13.28 -5.19
N TRP A 75 0.55 14.54 -4.88
CA TRP A 75 -0.18 15.31 -3.87
C TRP A 75 -1.45 15.85 -4.48
N VAL A 76 -2.57 15.58 -3.82
CA VAL A 76 -3.87 16.13 -4.19
C VAL A 76 -3.93 17.55 -3.63
N LYS A 77 -4.31 18.51 -4.47
CA LYS A 77 -4.54 19.89 -4.08
C LYS A 77 -5.97 20.09 -3.57
#